data_AF-A0A359KSF7-F1
#
_entry.id   AF-A0A359KSF7-F1
#
_cell.length_a   1.000
_cell.length_b   1.000
_cell.length_c   1.000
_cell.angle_alpha   90.00
_cell.angle_beta   90.00
_cell.angle_gamma   90.00
#
_symmetry.space_group_name_H-M   'P 1'
#
loop_
_entity.id
_entity.type
_entity.pdbx_description
1 polymer ?
#
loop_
_entity_poly.entity_id
_entity_poly.type
_entity_poly.pdbx_seq_one_letter_code
_entity_poly.pdbx_strand_id
1 'polypeptide(L)'
;CPVFDPADPGRIARIEEKPSNPQSDFAVTGLYIFDEQVFDLIRQLEPSNRGELEITDVNNFYLRAGALRWVELDGFWSDAGTFQSLYRTNRYWAERKAALAAEGKTWGYAPAAPLDDE
;
A
#
# COMPACT_ATOMS: atom_id res chain seq x y z
N CYS A 1 2.55 -8.60 5.45
CA CYS A 1 3.27 -9.42 4.47
C CYS A 1 2.25 -10.28 3.73
N PRO A 2 2.01 -10.05 2.43
CA PRO A 2 1.17 -10.94 1.65
C PRO A 2 1.89 -12.29 1.46
N VAL A 3 1.14 -13.36 1.61
CA VAL A 3 1.58 -14.72 1.31
C VAL A 3 0.87 -15.13 0.02
N PHE A 4 1.65 -15.44 -1.01
CA PHE A 4 1.11 -15.82 -2.32
C PHE A 4 0.75 -17.31 -2.36
N ASP A 5 -0.23 -17.64 -3.19
CA ASP A 5 -0.63 -19.03 -3.46
C ASP A 5 0.53 -19.74 -4.19
N PRO A 6 1.06 -20.86 -3.66
CA PRO A 6 2.12 -21.61 -4.33
C PRO A 6 1.75 -22.13 -5.73
N ALA A 7 0.44 -22.32 -6.00
CA ALA A 7 -0.05 -22.75 -7.31
C ALA A 7 -0.32 -21.58 -8.26
N ASP A 8 -0.47 -20.35 -7.74
CA ASP A 8 -0.74 -19.13 -8.51
C ASP A 8 -0.07 -17.91 -7.85
N PRO A 9 1.16 -17.55 -8.24
CA PRO A 9 1.88 -16.40 -7.68
C PRO A 9 1.17 -15.05 -7.87
N GLY A 10 0.19 -14.96 -8.77
CA GLY A 10 -0.63 -13.75 -8.96
C GLY A 10 -1.71 -13.59 -7.90
N ARG A 11 -1.96 -14.62 -7.08
CA ARG A 11 -3.00 -14.64 -6.07
C ARG A 11 -2.41 -14.59 -4.66
N ILE A 12 -2.95 -13.70 -3.84
CA ILE A 12 -2.65 -13.67 -2.41
C ILE A 12 -3.51 -14.73 -1.72
N ALA A 13 -2.90 -15.61 -0.92
CA ALA A 13 -3.59 -16.63 -0.13
C ALA A 13 -4.01 -16.09 1.25
N ARG A 14 -3.17 -15.27 1.89
CA ARG A 14 -3.46 -14.53 3.13
C ARG A 14 -2.51 -13.36 3.29
N ILE A 15 -2.81 -12.43 4.19
CA ILE A 15 -1.92 -11.34 4.58
C ILE A 15 -1.63 -11.46 6.07
N GLU A 16 -0.35 -11.44 6.43
CA GLU A 16 0.10 -11.53 7.82
C GLU A 16 0.54 -10.16 8.35
N GLU A 17 0.04 -9.75 9.51
CA GLU A 17 0.43 -8.50 10.17
C GLU A 17 1.75 -8.72 10.91
N LYS A 18 2.79 -7.97 10.51
CA LYS A 18 4.13 -7.97 11.15
C LYS A 18 4.65 -9.37 11.53
N PRO A 19 4.72 -10.34 10.58
CA PRO A 19 5.26 -11.66 10.89
C PRO A 19 6.75 -11.55 11.26
N SER A 20 7.20 -12.39 12.20
CA SER A 20 8.61 -12.49 12.57
C SER A 20 9.49 -13.06 11.45
N ASN A 21 8.90 -13.92 10.61
CA ASN A 21 9.53 -14.50 9.43
C ASN A 21 8.62 -14.28 8.20
N PRO A 22 8.77 -13.17 7.47
CA PRO A 22 7.93 -12.86 6.31
C PRO A 22 8.11 -13.91 5.20
N GLN A 23 7.01 -14.28 4.53
CA GLN A 23 7.02 -15.28 3.45
C GLN A 23 7.21 -14.67 2.05
N SER A 24 7.31 -13.34 1.96
CA SER A 24 7.61 -12.61 0.73
C SER A 24 8.29 -11.28 1.05
N ASP A 25 8.97 -10.71 0.04
CA ASP A 25 9.62 -9.40 0.12
C ASP A 25 8.63 -8.23 -0.06
N PHE A 26 7.33 -8.52 -0.17
CA PHE A 26 6.30 -7.52 -0.37
C PHE A 26 5.75 -7.00 0.96
N ALA A 27 5.44 -5.71 0.98
CA ALA A 27 4.69 -5.05 2.06
C ALA A 27 3.38 -4.50 1.52
N VAL A 28 2.32 -4.57 2.34
CA VAL A 28 1.08 -3.85 2.05
C VAL A 28 1.30 -2.40 2.41
N THR A 29 1.25 -1.52 1.42
CA THR A 29 1.43 -0.07 1.63
C THR A 29 0.21 0.57 2.27
N GLY A 30 0.36 1.79 2.80
CA GLY A 30 -0.73 2.56 3.41
C GLY A 30 -1.76 3.16 2.43
N LEU A 31 -2.05 2.50 1.31
CA LEU A 31 -3.03 2.94 0.31
C LEU A 31 -4.09 1.86 0.13
N TYR A 32 -5.34 2.22 0.38
CA TYR A 32 -6.47 1.30 0.35
C TYR A 32 -7.68 1.96 -0.30
N ILE A 33 -8.44 1.17 -1.07
CA ILE A 33 -9.73 1.57 -1.65
C ILE A 33 -10.72 0.48 -1.27
N PHE A 34 -11.81 0.88 -0.61
CA PHE A 34 -12.86 -0.03 -0.17
C PHE A 34 -14.23 0.48 -0.64
N ASP A 35 -15.16 -0.43 -0.81
CA ASP A 35 -16.59 -0.12 -0.90
C ASP A 35 -17.17 0.17 0.49
N GLU A 36 -18.47 0.47 0.56
CA GLU A 36 -19.15 0.81 1.80
C GLU A 36 -19.22 -0.32 2.83
N GLN A 37 -19.07 -1.59 2.41
CA GLN A 37 -19.16 -2.75 3.29
C GLN A 37 -18.08 -2.71 4.39
N VAL A 38 -16.98 -1.99 4.17
CA VAL A 38 -15.89 -1.84 5.13
C VAL A 38 -16.38 -1.27 6.46
N PHE A 39 -17.39 -0.39 6.45
CA PHE A 39 -17.89 0.25 7.66
C PHE A 39 -18.60 -0.74 8.59
N ASP A 40 -19.29 -1.73 8.04
CA ASP A 40 -19.95 -2.76 8.84
C ASP A 40 -18.94 -3.76 9.38
N LEU A 41 -17.89 -4.04 8.62
CA LEU A 41 -16.79 -4.91 9.02
C LEU A 41 -15.99 -4.33 10.18
N ILE A 42 -15.55 -3.06 10.09
CA ILE A 42 -14.72 -2.45 11.14
C ILE A 42 -15.43 -2.39 12.50
N ARG A 43 -16.77 -2.34 12.51
CA ARG A 43 -17.58 -2.38 13.75
C ARG A 43 -17.58 -3.74 14.43
N GLN A 44 -17.26 -4.80 13.70
CA GLN A 44 -17.24 -6.18 14.17
C GLN A 44 -15.83 -6.69 14.49
N LEU A 45 -14.79 -5.89 14.20
CA LEU A 45 -13.41 -6.29 14.48
C LEU A 45 -13.16 -6.40 15.98
N GLU A 46 -12.42 -7.44 16.35
CA GLU A 46 -11.89 -7.63 17.69
C GLU A 46 -10.42 -7.20 17.72
N PRO A 47 -9.92 -6.68 18.86
CA PRO A 47 -8.50 -6.35 19.00
C PRO A 47 -7.60 -7.57 18.78
N SER A 48 -6.50 -7.38 18.07
CA SER A 48 -5.48 -8.40 17.89
C SER A 48 -4.74 -8.71 19.19
N ASN A 49 -3.82 -9.68 19.17
CA ASN A 49 -2.90 -9.94 20.29
C ASN A 49 -2.06 -8.70 20.69
N ARG A 50 -2.01 -7.67 19.83
CA ARG A 50 -1.33 -6.38 20.08
C ARG A 50 -2.27 -5.33 20.69
N GLY A 51 -3.55 -5.64 20.85
CA GLY A 51 -4.59 -4.71 21.32
C GLY A 51 -5.03 -3.68 20.26
N GLU A 52 -4.72 -3.91 18.99
CA GLU A 52 -5.05 -3.00 17.87
C GLU A 52 -6.16 -3.61 17.00
N LEU A 53 -7.01 -2.76 16.39
CA LEU A 53 -7.88 -3.16 15.30
C LEU A 53 -7.07 -3.09 14.00
N GLU A 54 -6.76 -4.26 13.42
CA GLU A 54 -5.76 -4.35 12.36
C GLU A 54 -6.42 -4.16 10.98
N ILE A 55 -5.85 -3.28 10.15
CA ILE A 55 -6.24 -3.17 8.74
C ILE A 55 -5.99 -4.48 7.97
N THR A 56 -5.02 -5.27 8.43
CA THR A 56 -4.74 -6.61 7.89
C THR A 56 -5.93 -7.56 8.03
N ASP A 57 -6.74 -7.44 9.09
CA ASP A 57 -7.94 -8.26 9.25
C ASP A 57 -9.04 -7.85 8.27
N VAL A 58 -9.18 -6.54 8.03
CA VAL A 58 -10.06 -6.00 6.97
C VAL A 58 -9.66 -6.56 5.62
N ASN A 59 -8.39 -6.46 5.25
CA ASN A 59 -7.90 -6.96 3.96
C ASN A 59 -8.14 -8.47 3.81
N ASN A 60 -7.89 -9.24 4.87
CA ASN A 60 -8.13 -10.68 4.85
C ASN A 60 -9.62 -11.05 4.75
N PHE A 61 -10.54 -10.21 5.25
CA PHE A 61 -11.97 -10.41 5.03
C PHE A 61 -12.33 -10.29 3.55
N TYR A 62 -11.92 -9.19 2.89
CA TYR A 62 -12.14 -9.02 1.45
C TYR A 62 -11.45 -10.10 0.63
N LEU A 63 -10.28 -10.58 1.08
CA LEU A 63 -9.59 -11.70 0.44
C LEU A 63 -10.41 -12.99 0.49
N ARG A 64 -10.93 -13.35 1.67
CA ARG A 64 -11.79 -14.54 1.85
C ARG A 64 -13.09 -14.43 1.06
N ALA A 65 -13.64 -13.22 0.93
CA ALA A 65 -14.81 -12.95 0.10
C ALA A 65 -14.52 -12.99 -1.42
N GLY A 66 -13.25 -13.12 -1.84
CA GLY A 66 -12.85 -13.07 -3.25
C GLY A 66 -12.96 -11.68 -3.88
N ALA A 67 -13.10 -10.64 -3.05
CA ALA A 67 -13.31 -9.26 -3.47
C ALA A 67 -12.02 -8.41 -3.43
N LEU A 68 -10.94 -8.91 -2.82
CA LEU A 68 -9.65 -8.21 -2.80
C LEU A 68 -8.98 -8.26 -4.17
N ARG A 69 -8.59 -7.08 -4.66
CA ARG A 69 -7.65 -6.90 -5.77
C ARG A 69 -6.41 -6.19 -5.26
N TRP A 70 -5.29 -6.43 -5.92
CA TRP A 70 -4.02 -5.82 -5.55
C TRP A 70 -3.27 -5.40 -6.82
N VAL A 71 -2.35 -4.45 -6.66
CA VAL A 71 -1.42 -4.03 -7.69
C VAL A 71 -0.09 -3.73 -7.01
N GLU A 72 1.01 -4.04 -7.71
CA GLU A 72 2.34 -3.61 -7.28
C GLU A 72 2.50 -2.12 -7.55
N LEU A 73 3.09 -1.38 -6.60
CA LEU A 73 3.39 0.03 -6.79
C LEU A 73 4.80 0.19 -7.34
N ASP A 74 4.87 0.60 -8.61
CA ASP A 74 6.15 0.95 -9.23
C ASP A 74 6.65 2.32 -8.76
N GLY A 75 7.96 2.41 -8.54
CA GLY A 75 8.65 3.66 -8.26
C GLY A 75 9.09 3.80 -6.79
N PHE A 76 9.13 5.05 -6.31
CA PHE A 76 9.63 5.33 -4.97
C PHE A 76 8.47 5.39 -3.98
N TRP A 77 8.46 4.43 -3.05
CA TRP A 77 7.64 4.47 -1.86
C TRP A 77 8.53 4.56 -0.62
N SER A 78 8.16 5.41 0.32
CA SER A 78 8.78 5.45 1.65
C SER A 78 7.73 5.85 2.67
N ASP A 79 7.72 5.17 3.81
CA ASP A 79 7.14 5.72 5.02
C ASP A 79 8.09 6.77 5.60
N ALA A 80 7.54 7.80 6.25
CA ALA A 80 8.31 8.83 6.94
C ALA A 80 8.07 8.75 8.47
N GLY A 81 7.89 7.52 8.99
CA GLY A 81 7.50 7.29 10.39
C GLY A 81 8.62 7.46 11.42
N THR A 82 9.88 7.49 10.99
CA THR A 82 11.06 7.72 11.84
C THR A 82 11.88 8.93 11.37
N PHE A 83 12.66 9.56 12.25
CA PHE A 83 13.54 10.69 11.87
C PHE A 83 14.47 10.36 10.68
N GLN A 84 15.05 9.16 10.67
CA GLN A 84 15.93 8.73 9.57
C GLN A 84 15.16 8.55 8.27
N SER A 85 13.99 7.89 8.31
CA SER A 85 13.14 7.70 7.13
C SER A 85 12.58 9.01 6.58
N LEU A 86 12.24 9.97 7.46
CA LEU A 86 11.79 11.30 7.10
C LEU A 86 12.89 12.08 6.39
N TYR A 87 14.11 12.10 6.95
CA TYR A 87 15.25 12.74 6.31
C TYR A 87 15.55 12.14 4.93
N ARG A 88 15.59 10.81 4.83
CA ARG A 88 15.79 10.09 3.56
C ARG A 88 14.74 10.48 2.52
N THR A 89 13.46 10.48 2.90
CA THR A 89 12.33 10.83 2.02
C THR A 89 12.43 12.27 1.54
N ASN A 90 12.70 13.22 2.44
CA ASN A 90 12.86 14.62 2.07
C ASN A 90 14.05 14.83 1.13
N ARG A 91 15.18 14.18 1.40
CA ARG A 91 16.36 14.27 0.55
C ARG A 91 16.07 13.74 -0.86
N TYR A 92 15.44 12.57 -0.96
CA TYR A 92 15.05 11.98 -2.25
C TYR A 92 14.22 12.95 -3.09
N TRP A 93 13.18 13.56 -2.50
CA TRP A 93 12.31 14.48 -3.23
C TRP A 93 13.00 15.81 -3.58
N ALA A 94 13.88 16.32 -2.71
CA ALA A 94 14.68 17.51 -3.00
C ALA A 94 15.62 17.28 -4.20
N GLU A 95 16.34 16.15 -4.22
CA GLU A 95 17.22 15.76 -5.33
C GLU A 95 16.44 15.55 -6.62
N ARG A 96 15.30 14.85 -6.55
CA ARG A 96 14.43 14.61 -7.71
C ARG A 96 13.86 15.91 -8.29
N LYS A 97 13.46 16.86 -7.43
CA LYS A 97 13.01 18.19 -7.87
C LYS A 97 14.14 18.96 -8.57
N ALA A 98 15.36 18.91 -8.03
CA ALA A 98 16.52 19.57 -8.65
C ALA A 98 16.88 18.95 -10.00
N ALA A 99 16.85 17.62 -10.11
CA ALA A 99 17.09 16.90 -11.37
C ALA A 99 16.05 17.27 -12.44
N LEU A 100 14.76 17.28 -12.10
CA LEU A 100 13.70 17.70 -13.03
C LEU A 100 13.90 19.15 -13.51
N ALA A 101 14.25 20.06 -12.60
CA ALA A 101 14.52 21.46 -12.96
C ALA A 101 15.71 21.59 -13.93
N ALA A 102 16.76 20.78 -13.75
CA ALA A 102 17.90 20.74 -14.67
C ALA A 102 17.52 20.21 -16.08
N GLU A 103 16.48 19.37 -16.17
CA GLU A 103 15.90 18.89 -17.43
C GLU A 103 14.86 19.86 -18.03
N GLY A 104 14.64 21.03 -17.42
CA GLY A 104 13.59 21.98 -17.85
C GLY A 104 12.16 21.50 -17.57
N LYS A 105 11.99 20.48 -16.72
CA LYS A 105 10.70 19.93 -16.31
C LYS A 105 10.28 20.50 -14.97
N THR A 106 8.98 20.74 -14.79
CA THR A 106 8.42 21.18 -13.51
C THR A 106 7.96 19.98 -12.68
N TRP A 107 8.34 19.96 -11.40
CA TRP A 107 7.80 18.99 -10.44
C TRP A 107 6.38 19.39 -10.04
N GLY A 108 5.41 18.51 -10.31
CA GLY A 108 4.00 18.72 -10.01
C GLY A 108 3.10 17.71 -10.74
N TYR A 109 1.80 17.76 -10.46
CA TYR A 109 0.80 17.04 -11.24
C TYR A 109 0.76 17.66 -12.64
N ALA A 110 1.20 16.93 -13.67
CA ALA A 110 0.73 17.24 -15.02
C ALA A 110 -0.77 17.02 -14.99
N PRO A 111 -1.62 17.98 -15.43
CA PRO A 111 -3.05 17.71 -15.51
C PRO A 111 -3.21 16.39 -16.27
N ALA A 112 -3.95 15.46 -15.68
CA ALA A 112 -4.34 14.26 -16.39
C ALA A 112 -4.88 14.72 -17.76
N ALA A 113 -4.44 14.06 -18.84
CA ALA A 113 -5.16 14.19 -20.09
C ALA A 113 -6.66 13.97 -19.76
N PRO A 114 -7.58 14.75 -20.36
CA PRO A 114 -9.01 14.50 -20.17
C PRO A 114 -9.25 13.01 -20.30
N LEU A 115 -9.99 12.44 -19.35
CA LEU A 115 -10.51 11.09 -19.54
C LEU A 115 -11.34 11.19 -20.82
N ASP A 116 -10.96 10.46 -21.86
CA ASP A 116 -11.77 10.38 -23.07
C ASP A 116 -13.12 9.78 -22.65
N ASP A 117 -14.18 10.59 -22.74
CA ASP A 117 -15.55 10.23 -22.37
C ASP A 117 -16.22 9.31 -23.43
N GLU A 118 -15.46 8.41 -24.08
CA GLU A 118 -16.00 7.40 -25.01
C GLU A 118 -16.21 6.02 -24.37
#